data_AF-A0A952BXE2-F1
#
_entry.id   AF-A0A952BXE2-F1
#
_cell.length_a   1.000
_cell.length_b   1.000
_cell.length_c   1.000
_cell.angle_alpha   90.00
_cell.angle_beta   90.00
_cell.angle_gamma   90.00
#
_symmetry.space_group_name_H-M   'P 1'
#
loop_
_entity.id
_entity.type
_entity.pdbx_description
1 polymer ?
#
loop_
_entity_poly.entity_id
_entity_poly.type
_entity_poly.pdbx_seq_one_letter_code
_entity_poly.pdbx_strand_id
1 'polypeptide(L)'
;MPTDRLHARLPDGRPVASTWIRGGGTHVALLLPGRGYTARGPVLHYPGLWFVQHGYDVISVDYVFSEMSYPDMVAHAAACAAAVWATATRSHRCDHVVLVGKSLGTQAMARLIDHTH
;
A
#
# COMPACT_ATOMS: atom_id res chain seq x y z
N MET A 1 13.80 -11.62 2.25
CA MET A 1 13.74 -10.60 3.30
C MET A 1 12.62 -10.97 4.25
N PRO A 2 12.79 -10.85 5.57
CA PRO A 2 11.70 -11.08 6.52
C PRO A 2 10.52 -10.16 6.17
N THR A 3 9.31 -10.70 6.22
CA THR A 3 8.08 -9.95 5.95
C THR A 3 7.17 -10.01 7.16
N ASP A 4 6.73 -8.86 7.63
CA ASP A 4 5.68 -8.72 8.63
C ASP A 4 4.34 -8.41 7.95
N ARG A 5 3.25 -8.43 8.72
CA ARG A 5 1.95 -7.91 8.30
C ARG A 5 1.62 -6.65 9.07
N LEU A 6 1.09 -5.65 8.38
CA LEU A 6 0.47 -4.51 9.03
C LEU A 6 -1.01 -4.83 9.27
N HIS A 7 -1.44 -4.80 10.54
CA HIS A 7 -2.82 -5.08 10.93
C HIS A 7 -3.73 -3.86 10.73
N ALA A 8 -3.93 -3.47 9.47
CA ALA A 8 -4.87 -2.40 9.10
C ALA A 8 -6.30 -2.92 8.97
N ARG A 9 -7.28 -2.04 9.20
CA ARG A 9 -8.72 -2.33 9.07
C ARG A 9 -9.44 -1.21 8.36
N LEU A 10 -10.41 -1.57 7.52
CA LEU A 10 -11.38 -0.63 6.95
C LEU A 10 -12.27 -0.05 8.06
N PRO A 11 -12.99 1.07 7.79
CA PRO A 11 -13.90 1.68 8.78
C PRO A 11 -14.99 0.73 9.30
N ASP A 12 -15.40 -0.25 8.51
CA ASP A 12 -16.37 -1.30 8.88
C ASP A 12 -15.74 -2.48 9.66
N GLY A 13 -14.47 -2.38 10.02
CA GLY A 13 -13.75 -3.37 10.81
C GLY A 13 -13.12 -4.52 10.01
N ARG A 14 -13.42 -4.65 8.71
CA ARG A 14 -12.81 -5.69 7.87
C ARG A 14 -11.29 -5.53 7.78
N PRO A 15 -10.51 -6.61 7.90
CA PRO A 15 -9.05 -6.52 7.81
C PRO A 15 -8.61 -6.19 6.38
N VAL A 16 -7.55 -5.38 6.26
CA VAL A 16 -6.87 -5.12 4.99
C VAL A 16 -5.61 -5.97 4.94
N ALA A 17 -5.51 -6.83 3.94
CA ALA A 17 -4.29 -7.59 3.72
C ALA A 17 -3.17 -6.65 3.25
N SER A 18 -2.00 -6.82 3.86
CA SER A 18 -0.80 -6.06 3.51
C SER A 18 0.44 -6.85 3.89
N THR A 19 1.53 -6.53 3.19
CA THR A 19 2.86 -7.07 3.45
C THR A 19 3.80 -5.93 3.80
N TRP A 20 4.62 -6.10 4.83
CA TRP A 20 5.58 -5.11 5.27
C TRP A 20 7.00 -5.68 5.29
N ILE A 21 7.91 -5.00 4.62
CA ILE A 21 9.35 -5.25 4.71
C ILE A 21 9.99 -4.07 5.45
N ARG A 22 10.68 -4.36 6.54
CA ARG A 22 11.40 -3.36 7.34
C ARG A 22 12.69 -2.95 6.63
N GLY A 23 12.83 -1.67 6.32
CA GLY A 23 14.06 -1.05 5.83
C GLY A 23 14.90 -0.43 6.95
N GLY A 24 14.30 -0.16 8.11
CA GLY A 24 15.00 0.29 9.31
C GLY A 24 15.19 1.81 9.45
N GLY A 25 14.64 2.60 8.52
CA GLY A 25 14.63 4.08 8.57
C GLY A 25 13.28 4.68 8.99
N THR A 26 13.10 5.99 8.76
CA THR A 26 11.85 6.74 8.99
C THR A 26 11.11 7.09 7.70
N HIS A 27 11.47 6.43 6.59
CA HIS A 27 10.86 6.64 5.28
C HIS A 27 10.00 5.44 4.91
N VAL A 28 8.86 5.69 4.26
CA VAL A 28 7.91 4.63 3.86
C VAL A 28 7.64 4.69 2.36
N ALA A 29 7.71 3.54 1.70
CA ALA A 29 7.20 3.38 0.34
C ALA A 29 5.94 2.49 0.37
N LEU A 30 4.81 3.06 -0.06
CA LEU A 30 3.53 2.35 -0.16
C LEU A 30 3.31 1.89 -1.61
N LEU A 31 3.35 0.57 -1.82
CA LEU A 31 3.12 -0.06 -3.11
C LEU A 31 1.63 -0.35 -3.28
N LEU A 32 1.08 0.10 -4.41
CA LEU A 32 -0.33 -0.01 -4.75
C LEU A 32 -0.49 -0.82 -6.06
N PRO A 33 -0.69 -2.15 -5.95
CA PRO A 33 -0.88 -3.04 -7.10
C PRO A 33 -2.08 -2.71 -7.98
N GLY A 34 -2.05 -3.24 -9.21
CA GLY A 34 -3.20 -3.21 -10.11
C GLY A 34 -4.15 -4.39 -9.90
N ARG A 35 -5.28 -4.38 -10.62
CA ARG A 35 -6.21 -5.52 -10.66
C ARG A 35 -5.49 -6.83 -11.03
N GLY A 36 -5.67 -7.86 -10.21
CA GLY A 36 -5.06 -9.18 -10.42
C GLY A 36 -3.53 -9.19 -10.36
N TYR A 37 -2.92 -8.17 -9.75
CA TYR A 37 -1.47 -8.03 -9.64
C TYR A 37 -1.05 -7.91 -8.18
N THR A 38 0.19 -8.26 -7.86
CA THR A 38 0.76 -8.15 -6.51
C THR A 38 2.11 -7.45 -6.56
N ALA A 39 2.59 -6.97 -5.41
CA ALA A 39 3.94 -6.41 -5.31
C ALA A 39 5.07 -7.44 -5.57
N ARG A 40 4.74 -8.74 -5.67
CA ARG A 40 5.68 -9.79 -6.05
C ARG A 40 5.94 -9.83 -7.56
N GLY A 41 5.10 -9.18 -8.36
CA GLY A 41 5.34 -9.04 -9.80
C GLY A 41 6.44 -8.01 -10.10
N PRO A 42 7.20 -8.17 -11.19
CA PRO A 42 8.42 -7.40 -11.47
C PRO A 42 8.21 -5.88 -11.45
N VAL A 43 7.05 -5.38 -11.87
CA VAL A 43 6.77 -3.94 -11.96
C VAL A 43 6.84 -3.25 -10.60
N LEU A 44 6.47 -3.94 -9.53
CA LEU A 44 6.50 -3.39 -8.17
C LEU A 44 7.60 -4.03 -7.31
N HIS A 45 8.03 -5.24 -7.66
CA HIS A 45 9.08 -5.95 -6.94
C HIS A 45 10.42 -5.19 -6.97
N TYR A 46 10.87 -4.75 -8.15
CA TYR A 46 12.16 -4.08 -8.27
C TYR A 46 12.19 -2.68 -7.63
N PRO A 47 11.17 -1.82 -7.80
CA PRO A 47 11.07 -0.59 -7.01
C PRO A 47 11.04 -0.87 -5.51
N GLY A 48 10.25 -1.85 -5.06
CA GLY A 48 10.21 -2.25 -3.66
C GLY A 48 11.57 -2.67 -3.12
N LEU A 49 12.31 -3.50 -3.86
CA LEU A 49 13.67 -3.89 -3.48
C LEU A 49 14.61 -2.70 -3.38
N TRP A 50 14.54 -1.78 -4.36
CA TRP A 50 15.34 -0.56 -4.34
C TRP A 50 15.05 0.26 -3.08
N PHE A 51 13.77 0.47 -2.72
CA PHE A 51 13.40 1.20 -1.52
C PHE A 51 13.94 0.55 -0.24
N VAL A 52 13.80 -0.77 -0.09
CA VAL A 52 14.36 -1.49 1.08
C VAL A 52 15.87 -1.30 1.16
N GLN A 53 16.60 -1.41 0.04
CA GLN A 53 18.05 -1.21 0.00
C GLN A 53 18.47 0.22 0.39
N HIS A 54 17.56 1.19 0.28
CA HIS A 54 17.78 2.59 0.65
C HIS A 54 17.13 2.95 2.00
N GLY A 55 16.82 1.96 2.84
CA GLY A 55 16.37 2.17 4.21
C GLY A 55 14.88 2.51 4.36
N TYR A 56 14.09 2.40 3.29
CA TYR A 56 12.65 2.60 3.38
C TYR A 56 11.97 1.35 3.92
N ASP A 57 11.04 1.55 4.85
CA ASP A 57 10.01 0.56 5.13
C ASP A 57 9.10 0.45 3.89
N VAL A 58 8.92 -0.76 3.38
CA VAL A 58 8.10 -1.00 2.18
C VAL A 58 6.84 -1.73 2.57
N ILE A 59 5.69 -1.13 2.25
CA ILE A 59 4.38 -1.70 2.56
C ILE A 59 3.63 -1.92 1.24
N SER A 60 3.24 -3.16 0.97
CA SER A 60 2.35 -3.50 -0.15
C SER A 60 0.93 -3.64 0.36
N VAL A 61 -0.02 -3.01 -0.33
CA VAL A 61 -1.46 -3.25 -0.09
C VAL A 61 -1.93 -4.40 -0.98
N ASP A 62 -2.44 -5.45 -0.36
CA ASP A 62 -2.80 -6.69 -1.05
C ASP A 62 -4.32 -6.76 -1.20
N TYR A 63 -4.86 -6.09 -2.23
CA TYR A 63 -6.30 -6.02 -2.48
C TYR A 63 -6.91 -7.38 -2.85
N VAL A 64 -8.15 -7.61 -2.43
CA VAL A 64 -8.99 -8.71 -2.92
C VAL A 64 -10.25 -8.11 -3.52
N PHE A 65 -10.44 -8.33 -4.82
CA PHE A 65 -11.64 -7.90 -5.53
C PHE A 65 -12.55 -9.12 -5.70
N SER A 66 -13.76 -9.08 -5.14
CA SER A 66 -14.79 -10.12 -5.34
C SER A 66 -16.02 -9.47 -5.95
N GLU A 67 -16.32 -9.80 -7.21
CA GLU A 67 -17.54 -9.37 -7.92
C GLU A 67 -17.84 -7.85 -7.84
N MET A 68 -16.79 -7.03 -7.92
CA MET A 68 -16.92 -5.57 -7.90
C MET A 68 -16.95 -4.99 -9.31
N SER A 69 -17.68 -3.89 -9.52
CA SER A 69 -17.51 -3.07 -10.72
C SER A 69 -16.12 -2.41 -10.72
N TYR A 70 -15.62 -1.96 -11.88
CA TYR A 70 -14.30 -1.31 -11.92
C TYR A 70 -14.21 -0.04 -11.05
N PRO A 71 -15.21 0.87 -11.06
CA PRO A 71 -15.24 2.00 -10.12
C PRO A 71 -15.19 1.57 -8.65
N ASP A 72 -15.91 0.51 -8.28
CA ASP A 72 -15.91 -0.01 -6.90
C ASP A 72 -14.57 -0.63 -6.52
N MET A 73 -13.88 -1.30 -7.46
CA MET A 73 -12.52 -1.78 -7.25
C MET A 73 -11.56 -0.62 -6.94
N VAL A 74 -11.66 0.50 -7.67
CA VAL A 74 -10.84 1.70 -7.43
C VAL A 74 -11.16 2.29 -6.05
N ALA A 75 -12.43 2.44 -5.71
CA ALA A 75 -12.86 2.96 -4.41
C ALA A 75 -12.39 2.05 -3.26
N HIS A 76 -12.54 0.74 -3.41
CA HIS A 76 -12.08 -0.25 -2.45
C HIS A 76 -10.56 -0.20 -2.27
N ALA A 77 -9.79 -0.14 -3.38
CA ALA A 77 -8.34 -0.04 -3.33
C ALA A 77 -7.87 1.24 -2.63
N ALA A 78 -8.54 2.38 -2.88
CA ALA A 78 -8.25 3.64 -2.19
C ALA A 78 -8.54 3.56 -0.69
N ALA A 79 -9.68 2.97 -0.29
CA ALA A 79 -10.04 2.78 1.11
C ALA A 79 -9.04 1.86 1.85
N CYS A 80 -8.62 0.77 1.21
CA CYS A 80 -7.59 -0.13 1.74
C CYS A 80 -6.24 0.59 1.88
N ALA A 81 -5.84 1.39 0.88
CA ALA A 81 -4.62 2.18 0.92
C ALA A 81 -4.65 3.21 2.05
N ALA A 82 -5.77 3.92 2.23
CA ALA A 82 -5.95 4.87 3.32
C ALA A 82 -5.88 4.21 4.71
N ALA A 83 -6.52 3.04 4.88
CA ALA A 83 -6.48 2.29 6.13
C ALA A 83 -5.06 1.80 6.48
N VAL A 84 -4.32 1.30 5.48
CA VAL A 84 -2.92 0.89 5.62
C VAL A 84 -2.05 2.11 5.96
N TRP A 85 -2.22 3.21 5.23
CA TRP A 85 -1.49 4.44 5.45
C TRP A 85 -1.69 4.99 6.87
N ALA A 86 -2.95 5.18 7.28
CA ALA A 86 -3.29 5.65 8.62
C ALA A 86 -2.80 4.72 9.74
N THR A 87 -2.64 3.42 9.47
CA THR A 87 -2.07 2.48 10.44
C THR A 87 -0.55 2.57 10.48
N ALA A 88 0.10 2.74 9.33
CA ALA A 88 1.55 2.89 9.25
C ALA A 88 2.03 4.17 9.94
N THR A 89 1.38 5.31 9.71
CA THR A 89 1.77 6.62 10.28
C THR A 89 1.53 6.75 11.77
N ARG A 90 0.55 6.03 12.33
CA ARG A 90 0.32 6.00 13.78
C ARG A 90 1.36 5.17 14.52
N SER A 91 1.82 4.08 13.90
CA SER A 91 2.75 3.15 14.53
C SER A 91 4.21 3.54 14.34
N HIS A 92 4.52 4.37 13.33
CA HIS A 92 5.89 4.73 12.98
C HIS A 92 6.00 6.19 12.54
N ARG A 93 7.14 6.79 12.89
CA ARG A 93 7.52 8.10 12.37
C ARG A 93 7.80 7.98 10.87
N CYS A 94 7.03 8.71 10.08
CA CYS A 94 7.10 8.71 8.61
C CYS A 94 7.50 10.11 8.15
N ASP A 95 8.79 10.40 8.08
CA ASP A 95 9.30 11.72 7.69
C ASP A 95 9.21 11.94 6.17
N HIS A 96 9.22 10.85 5.38
CA HIS A 96 9.10 10.88 3.93
C HIS A 96 8.27 9.70 3.43
N VAL A 97 7.43 9.96 2.41
CA VAL A 97 6.46 8.99 1.91
C VAL A 97 6.55 8.95 0.39
N VAL A 98 6.66 7.75 -0.15
CA VAL A 98 6.62 7.51 -1.59
C VAL A 98 5.45 6.59 -1.91
N LEU A 99 4.60 7.01 -2.84
CA LEU A 99 3.50 6.19 -3.36
C LEU A 99 3.90 5.61 -4.71
N VAL A 100 3.70 4.31 -4.91
CA VAL A 100 4.02 3.63 -6.17
C VAL A 100 2.77 2.90 -6.66
N GLY A 101 2.05 3.53 -7.57
CA GLY A 101 0.84 2.95 -8.18
C GLY A 101 1.12 2.23 -9.50
N LYS A 102 0.45 1.09 -9.72
CA LYS A 102 0.42 0.39 -11.01
C LYS A 102 -1.01 0.19 -11.51
N SER A 103 -1.33 0.66 -12.71
CA SER A 103 -2.66 0.51 -13.35
C SER A 103 -3.79 0.96 -12.40
N LEU A 104 -4.69 0.07 -11.96
CA LEU A 104 -5.72 0.43 -10.96
C LEU A 104 -5.13 1.11 -9.72
N GLY A 105 -3.94 0.70 -9.28
CA GLY A 105 -3.24 1.30 -8.16
C GLY A 105 -2.86 2.78 -8.37
N THR A 106 -2.72 3.27 -9.61
CA THR A 106 -2.49 4.71 -9.85
C THR A 106 -3.74 5.54 -9.56
N GLN A 107 -4.93 4.99 -9.81
CA GLN A 107 -6.19 5.65 -9.46
C GLN A 107 -6.45 5.61 -7.95
N ALA A 108 -6.12 4.48 -7.30
CA ALA A 108 -6.14 4.41 -5.84
C ALA A 108 -5.17 5.42 -5.19
N MET A 109 -3.98 5.59 -5.77
CA MET A 109 -2.99 6.58 -5.37
C MET A 109 -3.54 8.01 -5.47
N ALA A 110 -4.15 8.37 -6.60
CA ALA A 110 -4.74 9.70 -6.79
C ALA A 110 -5.79 10.02 -5.72
N ARG A 111 -6.71 9.07 -5.46
CA ARG A 111 -7.74 9.24 -4.42
C ARG A 111 -7.16 9.34 -3.01
N LEU A 112 -6.08 8.60 -2.71
CA LEU A 112 -5.42 8.68 -1.41
C LEU A 112 -4.87 10.09 -1.16
N ILE A 113 -4.25 10.70 -2.17
CA ILE A 113 -3.70 12.05 -2.11
C ILE A 113 -4.83 13.08 -1.90
N ASP A 114 -5.92 12.97 -2.66
CA ASP A 114 -7.06 13.89 -2.52
C ASP A 114 -7.70 13.85 -1.11
N HIS A 115 -7.61 12.71 -0.41
CA HIS A 115 -8.12 12.53 0.95
C HIS A 115 -7.15 12.95 2.07
N THR A 116 -5.92 13.39 1.74
CA THR A 116 -4.91 13.81 2.73
C THR A 116 -4.80 15.35 2.88
N HIS A 117 -5.73 16.09 2.29
CA HIS A 117 -5.90 17.55 2.45
C HIS A 117 -6.91 17.91 3.54
#